data_AF-A0A3D1BGQ1-F1
#
_entry.id   AF-A0A3D1BGQ1-F1
#
_cell.length_a   1.000
_cell.length_b   1.000
_cell.length_c   1.000
_cell.angle_alpha   90.00
_cell.angle_beta   90.00
_cell.angle_gamma   90.00
#
_symmetry.space_group_name_H-M   'P 1'
#
loop_
_entity.id
_entity.type
_entity.pdbx_description
1 polymer ?
#
loop_
_entity_poly.entity_id
_entity_poly.type
_entity_poly.pdbx_seq_one_letter_code
_entity_poly.pdbx_strand_id
1 'polypeptide(L)'
;MQRSEANSEGATSPSWGCLRDNRWASPWTGMSWRKLHSPMLFQWGKALQRQPQHWPEGCTPSDPDMTRRIEQWRASLLSSQDTVSRTDLGAGSRAHKRTDHDGKDVRRVAELAQNSLTPLADVQSLVRWLRTVRPEGRFLELGTSLGVTTAHLA
;
A
#
# COMPACT_ATOMS: atom_id res chain seq x y z
N MET A 1 -40.39 7.47 18.11
CA MET A 1 -39.84 7.82 16.79
C MET A 1 -38.65 6.91 16.52
N GLN A 2 -38.87 5.83 15.78
CA GLN A 2 -37.83 4.94 15.28
C GLN A 2 -37.09 5.63 14.14
N ARG A 3 -35.76 5.71 14.21
CA ARG A 3 -34.93 6.05 13.05
C ARG A 3 -34.55 4.75 12.35
N SER A 4 -35.02 4.62 11.13
CA SER A 4 -34.67 3.57 10.17
C SER A 4 -33.17 3.64 9.83
N GLU A 5 -32.43 2.59 10.15
CA GLU A 5 -31.10 2.36 9.60
C GLU A 5 -31.27 1.85 8.16
N ALA A 6 -30.93 2.71 7.20
CA ALA A 6 -30.80 2.30 5.81
C ALA A 6 -29.52 1.50 5.66
N ASN A 7 -29.68 0.20 5.38
CA ASN A 7 -28.65 -0.72 4.97
C ASN A 7 -27.96 -0.21 3.70
N SER A 8 -26.69 0.19 3.80
CA SER A 8 -25.82 0.35 2.64
C SER A 8 -24.94 -0.90 2.52
N GLU A 9 -25.52 -1.94 1.91
CA GLU A 9 -24.78 -3.05 1.31
C GLU A 9 -23.91 -2.50 0.16
N GLY A 10 -22.69 -3.03 0.02
CA GLY A 10 -21.90 -2.82 -1.20
C GLY A 10 -20.57 -2.08 -1.04
N ALA A 11 -19.76 -2.45 -0.06
CA ALA A 11 -18.31 -2.26 -0.16
C ALA A 11 -17.63 -3.54 0.33
N THR A 12 -17.24 -4.39 -0.62
CA THR A 12 -16.36 -5.53 -0.35
C THR A 12 -15.11 -4.98 0.34
N SER A 13 -14.99 -5.26 1.63
CA SER A 13 -13.77 -4.95 2.37
C SER A 13 -12.63 -5.71 1.70
N PRO A 14 -11.48 -5.07 1.44
CA PRO A 14 -10.34 -5.78 0.87
C PRO A 14 -9.99 -6.95 1.80
N SER A 15 -9.80 -8.13 1.23
CA SER A 15 -9.47 -9.38 1.94
C SER A 15 -8.09 -9.37 2.61
N TRP A 16 -7.32 -8.30 2.40
CA TRP A 16 -6.10 -8.01 3.15
C TRP A 16 -6.47 -7.21 4.40
N GLY A 17 -6.20 -7.79 5.57
CA GLY A 17 -6.45 -7.16 6.86
C GLY A 17 -5.66 -5.86 7.01
N CYS A 18 -6.27 -4.75 6.64
CA CYS A 18 -5.78 -3.43 7.02
C CYS A 18 -6.00 -3.28 8.53
N LEU A 19 -5.01 -2.77 9.26
CA LEU A 19 -5.21 -2.25 10.61
C LEU A 19 -6.12 -1.02 10.54
N ARG A 20 -7.41 -1.26 10.38
CA ARG A 20 -8.45 -0.28 10.62
C ARG A 20 -8.73 -0.33 12.10
N ASP A 21 -8.26 0.62 12.88
CA ASP A 21 -9.20 1.34 13.75
C ASP A 21 -8.64 2.52 14.55
N ASN A 22 -9.51 3.51 14.70
CA ASN A 22 -9.45 4.56 15.71
C ASN A 22 -10.22 4.16 16.98
N ARG A 23 -10.74 2.93 17.07
CA ARG A 23 -11.45 2.39 18.24
C ARG A 23 -10.49 2.13 19.40
N TRP A 24 -11.02 2.28 20.61
CA TRP A 24 -10.30 1.99 21.87
C TRP A 24 -9.88 0.52 22.03
N ALA A 25 -10.29 -0.38 21.11
CA ALA A 25 -9.92 -1.80 21.08
C ALA A 25 -9.49 -2.23 19.66
N SER A 26 -8.43 -3.03 19.56
CA SER A 26 -7.94 -3.62 18.32
C SER A 26 -8.92 -4.68 17.78
N PRO A 27 -9.28 -4.67 16.49
CA PRO A 27 -10.10 -5.74 15.91
C PRO A 27 -9.42 -7.11 15.90
N TRP A 28 -8.09 -7.17 16.07
CA TRP A 28 -7.33 -8.42 16.05
C TRP A 28 -7.25 -9.11 17.42
N THR A 29 -7.34 -8.34 18.52
CA THR A 29 -7.13 -8.87 19.87
C THR A 29 -8.30 -8.60 20.81
N GLY A 30 -9.27 -7.77 20.42
CA GLY A 30 -10.36 -7.30 21.30
C GLY A 30 -9.88 -6.43 22.48
N MET A 31 -8.56 -6.25 22.63
CA MET A 31 -7.94 -5.48 23.69
C MET A 31 -7.68 -4.06 23.22
N SER A 32 -7.74 -3.12 24.16
CA SER A 32 -7.20 -1.80 23.90
C SER A 32 -5.76 -1.88 23.49
N TRP A 33 -5.37 -1.17 22.43
CA TRP A 33 -3.96 -0.99 22.07
C TRP A 33 -3.15 -0.43 23.24
N ARG A 34 -3.79 0.25 24.20
CA ARG A 34 -3.17 0.73 25.45
C ARG A 34 -2.90 -0.38 26.49
N LYS A 35 -3.55 -1.54 26.36
CA LYS A 35 -3.32 -2.74 27.19
C LYS A 35 -2.24 -3.66 26.62
N LEU A 36 -1.62 -3.28 25.51
CA LEU A 36 -0.52 -4.03 24.92
C LEU A 36 0.74 -3.82 25.78
N HIS A 37 1.16 -4.86 26.48
CA HIS A 37 2.30 -4.80 27.40
C HIS A 37 3.66 -4.86 26.72
N SER A 38 3.70 -5.16 25.41
CA SER A 38 4.94 -5.17 24.63
C SER A 38 5.21 -3.75 24.08
N PRO A 39 6.29 -3.07 24.52
CA PRO A 39 6.66 -1.76 23.98
C PRO A 39 6.90 -1.80 22.47
N MET A 40 7.46 -2.90 21.96
CA MET A 40 7.72 -3.10 20.53
C MET A 40 6.41 -3.09 19.72
N LEU A 41 5.47 -3.97 20.07
CA LEU A 41 4.21 -4.08 19.34
C LEU A 41 3.36 -2.80 19.49
N PHE A 42 3.47 -2.10 20.61
CA PHE A 42 2.83 -0.80 20.80
C PHE A 42 3.36 0.25 19.81
N GLN A 43 4.69 0.33 19.63
CA GLN A 43 5.29 1.26 18.66
C GLN A 43 4.92 0.89 17.21
N TRP A 44 4.86 -0.39 16.89
CA TRP A 44 4.43 -0.84 15.55
C TRP A 44 2.97 -0.48 15.28
N GLY A 45 2.10 -0.69 16.26
CA GLY A 45 0.70 -0.27 16.19
C GLY A 45 0.54 1.22 15.94
N LYS A 46 1.31 2.05 16.68
CA LYS A 46 1.38 3.50 16.46
C LYS A 46 1.78 3.87 15.03
N ALA A 47 2.79 3.22 14.47
CA ALA A 47 3.29 3.51 13.11
C ALA A 47 2.24 3.25 12.02
N LEU A 48 1.37 2.26 12.26
CA LEU A 48 0.32 1.82 11.34
C LEU A 48 -0.98 2.64 11.50
N GLN A 49 -1.06 3.56 12.46
CA GLN A 49 -2.21 4.46 12.59
C GLN A 49 -2.24 5.50 11.47
N ARG A 50 -3.46 5.94 11.13
CA ARG A 50 -3.69 6.99 10.13
C ARG A 50 -3.42 8.40 10.65
N GLN A 51 -3.59 8.64 11.95
CA GLN A 51 -3.50 9.98 12.55
C GLN A 51 -2.03 10.33 12.88
N PRO A 52 -1.48 11.43 12.34
CA PRO A 52 -0.07 11.81 12.53
C PRO A 52 0.34 12.02 13.99
N GLN A 53 -0.58 12.53 14.82
CA GLN A 53 -0.35 12.77 16.25
C GLN A 53 0.01 11.51 17.05
N HIS A 54 -0.21 10.32 16.49
CA HIS A 54 0.04 9.04 17.14
C HIS A 54 1.24 8.32 16.55
N TRP A 55 1.97 8.92 15.61
CA TRP A 55 3.13 8.28 15.01
C TRP A 55 4.33 8.25 15.99
N PRO A 56 5.22 7.24 15.89
CA PRO A 56 6.50 7.26 16.57
C PRO A 56 7.39 8.41 16.10
N GLU A 57 8.29 8.91 16.96
CA GLU A 57 9.25 9.94 16.57
C GLU A 57 10.22 9.42 15.50
N GLY A 58 10.58 10.28 14.55
CA GLY A 58 11.53 9.94 13.48
C GLY A 58 11.02 8.97 12.41
N CYS A 59 9.74 8.58 12.42
CA CYS A 59 9.18 7.71 11.37
C CYS A 59 8.57 8.47 10.18
N THR A 60 8.39 9.79 10.28
CA THR A 60 7.94 10.65 9.18
C THR A 60 8.98 10.71 8.06
N PRO A 61 8.57 10.89 6.79
CA PRO A 61 9.48 11.18 5.69
C PRO A 61 10.42 12.34 6.04
N SER A 62 11.72 12.11 5.87
CA SER A 62 12.76 13.12 6.06
C SER A 62 12.75 14.17 4.95
N ASP A 63 12.28 13.80 3.75
CA ASP A 63 12.23 14.67 2.58
C ASP A 63 10.80 14.75 2.01
N PRO A 64 10.06 15.85 2.30
CA PRO A 64 8.72 16.05 1.77
C PRO A 64 8.70 16.31 0.26
N ASP A 65 9.77 16.86 -0.32
CA ASP A 65 9.85 17.14 -1.75
C ASP A 65 10.08 15.86 -2.55
N MET A 66 10.93 14.94 -2.06
CA MET A 66 11.06 13.60 -2.64
C MET A 66 9.72 12.85 -2.57
N THR A 67 9.03 12.92 -1.44
CA THR A 67 7.70 12.30 -1.28
C THR A 67 6.74 12.81 -2.35
N ARG A 68 6.69 14.13 -2.58
CA ARG A 68 5.85 14.75 -3.61
C ARG A 68 6.22 14.29 -5.02
N ARG A 69 7.51 14.17 -5.34
CA ARG A 69 7.98 13.70 -6.66
C ARG A 69 7.55 12.26 -6.92
N ILE A 70 7.62 11.38 -5.93
CA ILE A 70 7.18 10.00 -6.06
C ILE A 70 5.65 9.95 -6.25
N GLU A 71 4.88 10.76 -5.52
CA GLU A 71 3.43 10.84 -5.68
C GLU A 71 3.02 11.38 -7.06
N GLN A 72 3.76 12.35 -7.61
CA GLN A 72 3.58 12.84 -8.98
C GLN A 72 3.88 11.76 -10.01
N TRP A 73 4.98 11.02 -9.83
CA TRP A 73 5.33 9.90 -10.71
C TRP A 73 4.27 8.78 -10.64
N ARG A 74 3.77 8.48 -9.44
CA ARG A 74 2.65 7.54 -9.26
C ARG A 74 1.42 7.98 -10.04
N ALA A 75 1.06 9.26 -9.97
CA ALA A 75 -0.07 9.80 -10.72
C ALA A 75 0.15 9.71 -12.24
N SER A 76 1.37 10.00 -12.72
CA SER A 76 1.68 9.93 -14.15
C SER A 76 1.58 8.50 -14.70
N LEU A 77 1.97 7.49 -13.92
CA LEU A 77 1.82 6.08 -14.29
C LEU A 77 0.35 5.67 -14.40
N LEU A 78 -0.49 6.12 -13.46
CA LEU A 78 -1.94 5.83 -13.46
C LEU A 78 -2.68 6.50 -14.63
N SER A 79 -2.17 7.63 -15.14
CA SER A 79 -2.74 8.34 -16.29
C SER A 79 -2.05 8.03 -17.63
N SER A 80 -1.00 7.19 -17.64
CA SER A 80 -0.21 6.94 -18.84
C SER A 80 -1.02 6.26 -19.94
N GLN A 81 -0.85 6.74 -21.17
CA GLN A 81 -1.40 6.11 -22.37
C GLN A 81 -0.40 5.16 -23.04
N ASP A 82 0.81 5.07 -22.50
CA ASP A 82 1.88 4.26 -23.06
C ASP A 82 1.57 2.77 -22.92
N THR A 83 2.18 1.99 -23.80
CA THR A 83 2.08 0.54 -23.81
C THR A 83 3.46 -0.10 -23.69
N VAL A 84 3.52 -1.24 -23.02
CA VAL A 84 4.73 -2.05 -22.90
C VAL A 84 4.47 -3.48 -23.36
N SER A 85 5.47 -4.07 -24.03
CA SER A 85 5.46 -5.49 -24.36
C SER A 85 5.88 -6.31 -23.14
N ARG A 86 5.06 -7.30 -22.77
CA ARG A 86 5.30 -8.20 -21.64
C ARG A 86 5.73 -9.57 -22.15
N THR A 87 6.84 -10.07 -21.63
CA THR A 87 7.24 -11.47 -21.81
C THR A 87 6.81 -12.25 -20.57
N ASP A 88 5.79 -13.08 -20.71
CA ASP A 88 5.37 -13.99 -19.64
C ASP A 88 6.19 -15.28 -19.70
N LEU A 89 6.91 -15.57 -18.61
CA LEU A 89 7.75 -16.77 -18.45
C LEU A 89 6.99 -17.95 -17.81
N GLY A 90 5.66 -17.91 -17.80
CA GLY A 90 4.80 -19.00 -17.30
C GLY A 90 4.14 -18.75 -15.96
N ALA A 91 4.25 -17.53 -15.41
CA ALA A 91 3.66 -17.15 -14.12
C ALA A 91 2.45 -16.21 -14.27
N GLY A 92 2.17 -15.71 -15.48
CA GLY A 92 1.07 -14.79 -15.74
C GLY A 92 -0.27 -15.48 -16.05
N SER A 93 -1.35 -14.73 -15.83
CA SER A 93 -2.68 -15.13 -16.28
C SER A 93 -2.74 -15.19 -17.81
N ARG A 94 -3.24 -16.31 -18.34
CA ARG A 94 -3.51 -16.51 -19.77
C ARG A 94 -4.83 -15.88 -20.23
N ALA A 95 -5.65 -15.39 -19.30
CA ALA A 95 -6.93 -14.78 -19.63
C ALA A 95 -6.70 -13.38 -20.23
N HIS A 96 -7.41 -13.07 -21.32
CA HIS A 96 -7.44 -11.73 -21.96
C HIS A 96 -6.05 -11.20 -22.36
N LYS A 97 -5.29 -12.00 -23.12
CA LYS A 97 -4.02 -11.57 -23.72
C LYS A 97 -4.31 -10.64 -24.90
N ARG A 98 -4.01 -9.33 -24.76
CA ARG A 98 -3.93 -8.43 -25.92
C ARG A 98 -2.58 -8.64 -26.59
N THR A 99 -2.58 -8.90 -27.88
CA THR A 99 -1.36 -9.02 -28.67
C THR A 99 -1.23 -7.89 -29.68
N ASP A 100 0.00 -7.47 -29.95
CA ASP A 100 0.29 -6.64 -31.13
C ASP A 100 0.31 -7.49 -32.41
N HIS A 101 0.66 -6.85 -33.52
CA HIS A 101 0.78 -7.50 -34.83
C HIS A 101 1.86 -8.60 -34.88
N ASP A 102 2.84 -8.56 -33.96
CA ASP A 102 3.92 -9.55 -33.83
C ASP A 102 3.56 -10.68 -32.84
N GLY A 103 2.33 -10.69 -32.30
CA GLY A 103 1.86 -11.69 -31.34
C GLY A 103 2.41 -11.50 -29.92
N LYS A 104 3.06 -10.38 -29.61
CA LYS A 104 3.60 -10.10 -28.27
C LYS A 104 2.51 -9.61 -27.35
N ASP A 105 2.54 -10.04 -26.08
CA ASP A 105 1.59 -9.55 -25.08
C ASP A 105 1.82 -8.06 -24.84
N VAL A 106 0.80 -7.22 -25.04
CA VAL A 106 0.90 -5.78 -24.83
C VAL A 106 -0.05 -5.37 -23.70
N ARG A 107 0.45 -4.50 -22.81
CA ARG A 107 -0.29 -3.95 -21.68
C ARG A 107 -0.11 -2.44 -21.59
N ARG A 108 -1.17 -1.71 -21.23
CA ARG A 108 -1.07 -0.28 -20.95
C ARG A 108 -0.36 -0.07 -19.61
N VAL A 109 0.50 0.94 -19.52
CA VAL A 109 1.18 1.29 -18.28
C VAL A 109 0.17 1.60 -17.18
N ALA A 110 -0.89 2.34 -17.49
CA ALA A 110 -1.97 2.62 -16.54
C ALA A 110 -2.67 1.35 -16.01
N GLU A 111 -2.90 0.34 -16.86
CA GLU A 111 -3.49 -0.94 -16.42
C GLU A 111 -2.54 -1.70 -15.49
N LEU A 112 -1.24 -1.70 -15.79
CA LEU A 112 -0.24 -2.29 -14.89
C LEU A 112 -0.21 -1.53 -13.55
N ALA A 113 -0.18 -0.20 -13.60
CA ALA A 113 -0.17 0.66 -12.43
C ALA A 113 -1.40 0.46 -11.53
N GLN A 114 -2.59 0.37 -12.11
CA GLN A 114 -3.83 0.13 -11.35
C GLN A 114 -3.81 -1.21 -10.61
N ASN A 115 -3.18 -2.24 -11.19
CA ASN A 115 -3.17 -3.59 -10.62
C ASN A 115 -1.98 -3.85 -9.69
N SER A 116 -0.85 -3.18 -9.89
CA SER A 116 0.38 -3.45 -9.14
C SER A 116 0.72 -2.43 -8.06
N LEU A 117 0.21 -1.19 -8.17
CA LEU A 117 0.54 -0.16 -7.18
C LEU A 117 -0.24 -0.37 -5.89
N THR A 118 0.49 -0.66 -4.81
CA THR A 118 -0.03 -0.62 -3.44
C THR A 118 -0.69 0.75 -3.16
N PRO A 119 -1.86 0.83 -2.52
CA PRO A 119 -2.50 2.11 -2.19
C PRO A 119 -1.56 3.05 -1.42
N LEU A 120 -1.61 4.35 -1.72
CA LEU A 120 -0.66 5.34 -1.16
C LEU A 120 -0.64 5.33 0.38
N ALA A 121 -1.81 5.28 1.01
CA ALA A 121 -1.92 5.24 2.46
C ALA A 121 -1.25 3.98 3.07
N ASP A 122 -1.32 2.85 2.37
CA ASP A 122 -0.70 1.60 2.81
C ASP A 122 0.82 1.67 2.64
N VAL A 123 1.32 2.24 1.53
CA VAL A 123 2.76 2.49 1.32
C VAL A 123 3.33 3.41 2.39
N GLN A 124 2.65 4.54 2.68
CA GLN A 124 3.07 5.46 3.72
C GLN A 124 3.10 4.77 5.10
N SER A 125 2.14 3.88 5.37
CA SER A 125 2.10 3.10 6.62
C SER A 125 3.23 2.07 6.69
N LEU A 126 3.52 1.40 5.58
CA LEU A 126 4.65 0.47 5.44
C LEU A 126 5.99 1.17 5.70
N VAL A 127 6.22 2.33 5.09
CA VAL A 127 7.44 3.14 5.29
C VAL A 127 7.61 3.52 6.76
N ARG A 128 6.55 4.04 7.40
CA ARG A 128 6.59 4.39 8.83
C ARG A 128 6.88 3.17 9.71
N TRP A 129 6.24 2.05 9.42
CA TRP A 129 6.44 0.81 10.17
C TRP A 129 7.88 0.29 10.01
N LEU A 130 8.42 0.24 8.79
CA LEU A 130 9.80 -0.18 8.55
C LEU A 130 10.82 0.73 9.25
N ARG A 131 10.63 2.05 9.22
CA ARG A 131 11.45 2.99 10.00
C ARG A 131 11.35 2.78 11.51
N THR A 132 10.22 2.27 12.00
CA THR A 132 10.02 1.93 13.42
C THR A 132 10.72 0.62 13.78
N VAL A 133 10.68 -0.37 12.89
CA VAL A 133 11.41 -1.64 13.05
C VAL A 133 12.92 -1.43 12.94
N ARG A 134 13.36 -0.40 12.20
CA ARG A 134 14.78 -0.09 11.92
C ARG A 134 15.55 -1.34 11.48
N PRO A 135 15.15 -2.00 10.38
CA PRO A 135 15.92 -3.13 9.88
C PRO A 135 17.34 -2.64 9.54
N GLU A 136 18.34 -3.11 10.29
CA GLU A 136 19.73 -2.90 9.95
C GLU A 136 20.08 -3.85 8.80
N GLY A 137 20.41 -3.28 7.63
CA GLY A 137 20.91 -4.04 6.49
C GLY A 137 20.15 -3.81 5.19
N ARG A 138 20.12 -4.85 4.35
CA ARG A 138 19.61 -4.78 2.98
C ARG A 138 18.14 -5.14 2.95
N PHE A 139 17.36 -4.33 2.24
CA PHE A 139 15.96 -4.61 1.95
C PHE A 139 15.83 -5.24 0.56
N LEU A 140 15.12 -6.36 0.47
CA LEU A 140 14.77 -6.99 -0.80
C LEU A 140 13.26 -6.91 -0.98
N GLU A 141 12.84 -6.18 -2.03
CA GLU A 141 11.44 -6.17 -2.46
C GLU A 141 11.27 -7.16 -3.60
N LEU A 142 10.36 -8.13 -3.43
CA LEU A 142 9.99 -9.08 -4.46
C LEU A 142 8.67 -8.64 -5.11
N GLY A 143 8.69 -8.45 -6.44
CA GLY A 143 7.50 -8.03 -7.18
C GLY A 143 7.31 -6.51 -7.27
N THR A 144 8.40 -5.75 -7.44
CA THR A 144 8.40 -4.27 -7.49
C THR A 144 7.54 -3.67 -8.61
N SER A 145 7.20 -4.44 -9.65
CA SER A 145 6.47 -4.03 -10.86
C SER A 145 6.97 -2.71 -11.48
N LEU A 146 6.53 -1.56 -10.97
CA LEU A 146 6.90 -0.22 -11.44
C LEU A 146 7.93 0.50 -10.54
N GLY A 147 8.38 -0.12 -9.45
CA GLY A 147 9.41 0.43 -8.54
C GLY A 147 8.95 1.58 -7.64
N VAL A 148 7.66 1.92 -7.64
CA VAL A 148 7.12 3.06 -6.88
C VAL A 148 7.17 2.81 -5.37
N THR A 149 6.83 1.60 -4.91
CA THR A 149 6.91 1.24 -3.49
C THR A 149 8.37 1.28 -3.01
N THR A 150 9.31 0.74 -3.80
CA THR A 150 10.74 0.82 -3.53
C THR A 150 11.21 2.28 -3.39
N ALA A 151 10.76 3.16 -4.29
CA ALA A 151 11.13 4.57 -4.23
C ALA A 151 10.66 5.26 -2.95
N HIS A 152 9.51 4.86 -2.39
CA HIS A 152 9.05 5.35 -1.10
C HIS A 152 9.90 4.85 0.09
N LEU A 153 10.58 3.71 -0.06
CA LEU A 153 11.39 3.07 0.98
C LEU A 153 12.87 3.48 0.96
N ALA A 154 13.38 3.92 -0.20
CA ALA A 154 14.73 4.43 -0.38
C ALA A 154 14.95 5.77 0.35
#